data_AF-A0A9J6CXM5-F1
#
_entry.id   AF-A0A9J6CXM5-F1
#
_cell.length_a   1.000
_cell.length_b   1.000
_cell.length_c   1.000
_cell.angle_alpha   90.00
_cell.angle_beta   90.00
_cell.angle_gamma   90.00
#
_symmetry.space_group_name_H-M   'P 1'
#
loop_
_entity.id
_entity.type
_entity.pdbx_description
1 polymer ?
#
loop_
_entity_poly.entity_id
_entity_poly.type
_entity_poly.pdbx_seq_one_letter_code
_entity_poly.pdbx_strand_id
1 'polypeptide(L)'
;MDNYRFLAYAGQLDPIFSAARIEEYYRSVEWSRADQFRHGRRLPFYAGPQEEGLSGYVTSAGDFSFVVVTRAGHYPGFDQPRAVDEVGKRMLTSRDQRIHTPSWPRQRVLSCLSRVAILVVGFPDTF
;
A
#
# COMPACT_ATOMS: atom_id res chain seq x y z
N MET A 1 -0.64 -9.19 -11.31
CA MET A 1 -1.21 -8.63 -10.06
C MET A 1 -2.74 -8.76 -10.04
N ASP A 2 -3.27 -9.77 -10.73
CA ASP A 2 -4.67 -9.73 -11.20
C ASP A 2 -5.65 -10.48 -10.28
N ASN A 3 -5.13 -11.28 -9.35
CA ASN A 3 -5.90 -12.22 -8.55
C ASN A 3 -5.80 -11.99 -7.03
N TYR A 4 -4.96 -11.04 -6.61
CA TYR A 4 -4.72 -10.73 -5.21
C TYR A 4 -4.72 -9.22 -5.06
N ARG A 5 -5.08 -8.77 -3.85
CA ARG A 5 -4.79 -7.39 -3.46
C ARG A 5 -3.33 -7.34 -3.05
N PHE A 6 -2.58 -6.45 -3.70
CA PHE A 6 -1.16 -6.26 -3.46
C PHE A 6 -0.89 -4.87 -2.88
N LEU A 7 -0.23 -4.87 -1.73
CA LEU A 7 0.38 -3.67 -1.16
C LEU A 7 1.90 -3.87 -1.15
N ALA A 8 2.60 -2.93 -1.76
CA ALA A 8 4.04 -2.78 -1.63
C ALA A 8 4.34 -1.42 -0.99
N TYR A 9 5.32 -1.37 -0.08
CA TYR A 9 5.78 -0.11 0.49
C TYR A 9 7.29 -0.09 0.67
N ALA A 10 7.88 1.09 0.56
CA ALA A 10 9.31 1.32 0.71
C ALA A 10 9.59 2.64 1.45
N GLY A 11 10.75 2.73 2.10
CA GLY A 11 11.21 3.97 2.72
C GLY A 11 11.80 4.91 1.68
N GLN A 12 11.49 6.21 1.81
CA GLN A 12 12.02 7.24 0.93
C GLN A 12 13.56 7.36 0.99
N LEU A 13 14.15 7.05 2.14
CA LEU A 13 15.57 7.26 2.45
C LEU A 13 16.38 5.95 2.41
N ASP A 14 15.81 4.84 1.92
CA ASP A 14 16.53 3.56 1.80
C ASP A 14 17.57 3.61 0.65
N PRO A 15 18.88 3.50 0.95
CA PRO A 15 19.91 3.50 -0.09
C PRO A 15 20.10 2.13 -0.78
N ILE A 16 19.68 1.03 -0.14
CA ILE A 16 19.86 -0.33 -0.65
C ILE A 16 18.69 -0.70 -1.56
N PHE A 17 17.46 -0.51 -1.08
CA PHE A 17 16.23 -0.77 -1.83
C PHE A 17 15.48 0.52 -2.12
N SER A 18 16.11 1.38 -2.93
CA SER A 18 15.56 2.70 -3.25
C SER A 18 14.14 2.62 -3.80
N ALA A 19 13.24 3.41 -3.24
CA ALA A 19 11.85 3.51 -3.70
C ALA A 19 11.73 3.78 -5.20
N ALA A 20 12.64 4.60 -5.77
CA ALA A 20 12.67 4.90 -7.20
C ALA A 20 12.91 3.66 -8.07
N ARG A 21 13.93 2.83 -7.77
CA ARG A 21 14.19 1.61 -8.54
C ARG A 21 13.09 0.55 -8.38
N ILE A 22 12.49 0.47 -7.19
CA ILE A 22 11.33 -0.41 -6.97
C ILE A 22 10.14 0.07 -7.83
N GLU A 23 9.90 1.39 -7.89
CA GLU A 23 8.84 1.96 -8.71
C GLU A 23 9.08 1.71 -10.21
N GLU A 24 10.31 1.90 -10.70
CA GLU A 24 10.71 1.57 -12.07
C GLU A 24 10.46 0.09 -12.39
N TYR A 25 10.83 -0.81 -11.47
CA TYR A 25 10.54 -2.23 -11.61
C TYR A 25 9.04 -2.48 -11.76
N TYR A 26 8.20 -1.93 -10.87
CA TYR A 26 6.75 -2.11 -10.97
C TYR A 26 6.14 -1.51 -12.24
N ARG A 27 6.71 -0.42 -12.78
CA ARG A 27 6.30 0.16 -14.07
C ARG A 27 6.70 -0.72 -15.27
N SER A 28 7.75 -1.53 -15.12
CA SER A 28 8.23 -2.45 -16.18
C SER A 28 7.42 -3.75 -16.27
N VAL A 29 6.80 -4.19 -15.17
CA VAL A 29 6.05 -5.46 -15.12
C VAL A 29 4.74 -5.35 -15.91
N GLU A 30 4.50 -6.32 -16.80
CA GLU A 30 3.23 -6.46 -17.53
C GLU A 30 2.16 -7.19 -16.70
N TRP A 31 0.94 -6.64 -16.69
CA TRP A 31 -0.26 -7.20 -16.06
C TRP A 31 -1.51 -6.40 -16.50
N SER A 32 -2.72 -6.84 -16.12
CA SER A 32 -3.96 -6.31 -16.71
C SER A 32 -4.20 -4.80 -16.53
N ARG A 33 -3.57 -4.16 -15.53
CA ARG A 33 -3.66 -2.70 -15.31
C ARG A 33 -2.28 -2.04 -15.26
N ALA A 34 -1.28 -2.62 -15.91
CA ALA A 34 0.06 -2.05 -15.97
C ALA A 34 0.06 -0.61 -16.51
N ASP A 35 -0.70 -0.34 -17.57
CA ASP A 35 -0.80 1.02 -18.13
C ASP A 35 -1.44 2.03 -17.18
N GLN A 36 -2.39 1.60 -16.35
CA GLN A 36 -2.97 2.44 -15.30
C GLN A 36 -1.90 2.80 -14.26
N PHE A 37 -1.01 1.89 -13.91
CA PHE A 37 0.08 2.15 -12.97
C PHE A 37 1.16 3.04 -13.59
N ARG A 38 1.57 2.75 -14.84
CA ARG A 38 2.58 3.50 -15.61
C ARG A 38 2.24 4.98 -15.78
N HIS A 39 0.97 5.30 -15.97
CA HIS A 39 0.48 6.67 -16.11
C HIS A 39 -0.21 7.18 -14.83
N GLY A 40 -0.24 6.36 -13.79
CA GLY A 40 -0.89 6.67 -12.51
C GLY A 40 -0.16 7.81 -11.79
N ARG A 41 -0.93 8.77 -11.30
CA ARG A 41 -0.41 9.90 -10.53
C ARG A 41 -0.05 9.46 -9.12
N ARG A 42 1.11 9.91 -8.65
CA ARG A 42 1.54 9.82 -7.26
C ARG A 42 0.79 10.83 -6.40
N LEU A 43 0.02 10.36 -5.42
CA LEU A 43 -0.82 11.18 -4.55
C LEU A 43 -0.24 11.23 -3.13
N PRO A 44 -0.29 12.38 -2.43
CA PRO A 44 0.11 12.45 -1.03
C PRO A 44 -0.85 11.63 -0.15
N PHE A 45 -0.32 11.03 0.92
CA PHE A 45 -1.13 10.43 1.97
C PHE A 45 -0.67 10.85 3.36
N TYR A 46 -1.62 10.88 4.28
CA TYR A 46 -1.45 11.28 5.67
C TYR A 46 -1.99 10.17 6.57
N ALA A 47 -1.23 9.79 7.59
CA ALA A 47 -1.60 8.81 8.61
C ALA A 47 -2.17 9.47 9.90
N GLY A 48 -2.50 10.75 9.78
CA GLY A 48 -3.02 11.60 10.83
C GLY A 48 -3.55 12.91 10.26
N PRO A 49 -3.87 13.88 11.13
CA PRO A 49 -4.15 15.27 10.74
C PRO A 49 -3.05 15.82 9.81
N GLN A 50 -3.42 16.65 8.84
CA GLN A 50 -2.46 17.16 7.84
C GLN A 50 -1.37 18.04 8.49
N GLU A 51 -1.67 18.63 9.65
CA GLU A 51 -0.78 19.44 10.47
C GLU A 51 0.41 18.64 11.01
N GLU A 52 0.26 17.32 11.18
CA GLU A 52 1.35 16.42 11.59
C GLU A 52 2.34 16.14 10.46
N GLY A 53 2.03 16.59 9.24
CA GLY A 53 2.87 16.50 8.07
C GLY A 53 2.58 15.28 7.20
N LEU A 54 3.17 15.32 6.00
CA LEU A 54 3.03 14.27 5.01
C LEU A 54 3.61 12.95 5.52
N SER A 55 2.84 11.85 5.41
CA SER A 55 3.28 10.51 5.81
C SER A 55 3.86 9.70 4.65
N GLY A 56 3.51 10.07 3.42
CA GLY A 56 4.17 9.57 2.24
C GLY A 56 3.36 9.79 0.97
N TYR A 57 3.62 8.95 -0.03
CA TYR A 57 2.96 9.01 -1.31
C TYR A 57 2.46 7.65 -1.76
N VAL A 58 1.32 7.62 -2.45
CA VAL A 58 0.71 6.40 -2.97
C VAL A 58 0.48 6.52 -4.48
N THR A 59 0.79 5.46 -5.21
CA THR A 59 0.39 5.24 -6.60
C THR A 59 -0.43 3.96 -6.63
N SER A 60 -1.62 3.99 -7.21
CA SER A 60 -2.54 2.85 -7.23
C SER A 60 -3.05 2.55 -8.64
N ALA A 61 -3.20 1.26 -8.93
CA ALA A 61 -3.85 0.76 -10.12
C ALA A 61 -4.70 -0.47 -9.75
N GLY A 62 -6.02 -0.36 -9.83
CA GLY A 62 -6.95 -1.39 -9.36
C GLY A 62 -6.63 -1.87 -7.94
N ASP A 63 -6.30 -3.16 -7.80
CA ASP A 63 -6.02 -3.83 -6.53
C ASP A 63 -4.53 -3.80 -6.11
N PHE A 64 -3.68 -3.10 -6.88
CA PHE A 64 -2.27 -2.87 -6.53
C PHE A 64 -2.06 -1.43 -6.06
N SER A 65 -1.33 -1.27 -4.95
CA SER A 65 -0.85 0.02 -4.47
C SER A 65 0.63 -0.07 -4.09
N PHE A 66 1.41 0.92 -4.54
CA PHE A 66 2.78 1.14 -4.12
C PHE A 66 2.86 2.42 -3.28
N VAL A 67 3.45 2.31 -2.09
CA VAL A 67 3.54 3.41 -1.13
C VAL A 67 4.99 3.74 -0.80
N VAL A 68 5.35 5.01 -0.94
CA VAL A 68 6.65 5.54 -0.50
C VAL A 68 6.44 6.27 0.82
N VAL A 69 6.98 5.73 1.91
CA VAL A 69 6.86 6.30 3.26
C VAL A 69 7.95 7.36 3.44
N THR A 70 7.53 8.61 3.70
CA THR A 70 8.48 9.71 3.91
C THR A 70 9.16 9.57 5.27
N ARG A 71 10.39 10.07 5.40
CA ARG A 71 11.17 10.01 6.66
C ARG A 71 11.42 8.57 7.18
N ALA A 72 11.43 7.60 6.27
CA ALA A 72 11.73 6.20 6.54
C ALA A 72 12.89 5.73 5.67
N GLY A 73 13.81 4.96 6.25
CA GLY A 73 14.89 4.24 5.57
C GLY A 73 14.51 2.79 5.30
N HIS A 74 15.44 1.87 5.52
CA HIS A 74 15.29 0.45 5.15
C HIS A 74 14.17 -0.28 5.90
N TYR A 75 13.81 0.19 7.10
CA TYR A 75 12.77 -0.42 7.93
C TYR A 75 11.61 0.56 8.19
N PRO A 76 10.71 0.82 7.21
CA PRO A 76 9.65 1.82 7.37
C PRO A 76 8.70 1.55 8.54
N GLY A 77 8.48 0.29 8.90
CA GLY A 77 7.67 -0.07 10.06
C GLY A 77 8.30 0.31 11.40
N PHE A 78 9.63 0.41 11.44
CA PHE A 78 10.37 0.88 12.61
C PHE A 78 10.46 2.41 12.62
N ASP A 79 10.81 3.02 11.48
CA ASP A 79 11.03 4.46 11.39
C ASP A 79 9.72 5.27 11.47
N GLN A 80 8.64 4.76 10.86
CA GLN A 80 7.35 5.43 10.73
C GLN A 80 6.18 4.45 11.01
N PRO A 81 6.06 3.92 12.25
CA PRO A 81 5.11 2.86 12.58
C PRO A 81 3.66 3.25 12.31
N ARG A 82 3.28 4.51 12.62
CA ARG A 82 1.92 5.02 12.36
C ARG A 82 1.59 5.06 10.87
N ALA A 83 2.56 5.42 10.02
CA ALA A 83 2.35 5.47 8.58
C ALA A 83 2.14 4.06 8.00
N VAL A 84 2.94 3.09 8.43
CA VAL A 84 2.84 1.70 7.96
C VAL A 84 1.57 1.03 8.48
N ASP A 85 1.21 1.25 9.75
CA ASP A 85 -0.06 0.78 10.32
C ASP A 85 -1.27 1.32 9.53
N GLU A 86 -1.29 2.60 9.21
CA GLU A 86 -2.39 3.20 8.43
C GLU A 86 -2.49 2.59 7.02
N VAL A 87 -1.36 2.40 6.35
CA VAL A 87 -1.35 1.78 5.01
C VAL A 87 -1.82 0.33 5.08
N GLY A 88 -1.43 -0.41 6.11
CA GLY A 88 -1.92 -1.76 6.40
C GLY A 88 -3.42 -1.78 6.67
N LYS A 89 -3.93 -0.87 7.49
CA LYS A 89 -5.37 -0.72 7.76
C LYS A 89 -6.15 -0.42 6.49
N ARG A 90 -5.72 0.56 5.68
CA ARG A 90 -6.35 0.87 4.38
C ARG A 90 -6.39 -0.34 3.47
N MET A 91 -5.30 -1.10 3.42
CA MET A 91 -5.25 -2.34 2.65
C MET A 91 -6.24 -3.37 3.18
N LEU A 92 -6.46 -3.49 4.49
CA LEU A 92 -7.44 -4.45 5.02
C LEU A 92 -8.88 -3.97 4.87
N THR A 93 -9.14 -2.67 4.98
CA THR A 93 -10.50 -2.10 5.04
C THR A 93 -11.08 -1.68 3.69
N SER A 94 -10.29 -1.41 2.65
CA SER A 94 -10.81 -0.83 1.39
C SER A 94 -11.72 -1.74 0.55
N ARG A 95 -12.06 -2.95 1.02
CA ARG A 95 -13.17 -3.77 0.46
C ARG A 95 -14.54 -3.44 1.07
N ASP A 96 -14.57 -2.75 2.21
CA ASP A 96 -15.77 -2.43 2.98
C ASP A 96 -16.19 -0.96 2.85
N GLN A 97 -16.17 -0.44 1.62
CA GLN A 97 -16.79 0.87 1.29
C GLN A 97 -17.86 0.73 0.19
N ARG A 98 -18.32 -0.50 -0.09
CA ARG A 98 -19.48 -0.79 -0.96
C ARG A 98 -20.75 -1.14 -0.20
N ILE A 99 -20.85 -0.79 1.09
CA ILE A 99 -22.09 -0.93 1.86
C ILE A 99 -22.49 0.45 2.38
N HIS A 100 -23.16 1.20 1.51
CA HIS A 100 -24.01 2.29 1.92
C HIS A 100 -25.46 1.79 1.85
N THR A 101 -25.94 1.22 2.94
CA THR A 101 -27.38 1.09 3.24
C THR A 101 -27.58 1.15 4.75
N PRO A 102 -28.49 2.01 5.27
CA PRO A 102 -28.99 1.88 6.63
C PRO A 102 -30.11 0.83 6.69
N SER A 103 -30.31 0.29 7.90
CA SER A 103 -31.37 -0.61 8.40
C SER A 103 -31.08 -2.13 8.42
N TRP A 104 -31.22 -2.69 9.64
CA TRP A 104 -31.01 -4.04 10.18
C TRP A 104 -31.79 -5.22 9.51
N PRO A 105 -31.66 -6.50 9.95
CA PRO A 105 -30.65 -7.15 10.81
C PRO A 105 -29.93 -8.36 10.16
N ARG A 106 -28.67 -8.55 10.58
CA ARG A 106 -27.80 -9.76 10.55
C ARG A 106 -28.31 -10.99 9.78
N GLN A 107 -27.69 -11.30 8.64
CA GLN A 107 -27.48 -12.70 8.23
C GLN A 107 -26.12 -12.92 7.54
N ARG A 108 -25.38 -13.89 8.10
CA ARG A 108 -24.33 -14.75 7.52
C ARG A 108 -23.25 -14.06 6.68
N VAL A 109 -22.15 -13.73 7.34
CA VAL A 109 -20.85 -13.51 6.66
C VAL A 109 -20.34 -14.87 6.19
N LEU A 110 -20.56 -15.20 4.91
CA LEU A 110 -19.72 -16.17 4.21
C LEU A 110 -18.40 -15.45 3.93
N SER A 111 -17.34 -15.79 4.67
CA SER A 111 -16.00 -15.26 4.40
C SER A 111 -15.53 -15.81 3.06
N CYS A 112 -15.69 -15.03 1.99
CA CYS A 112 -14.95 -15.25 0.77
C CYS A 112 -13.48 -15.00 1.09
N LEU A 113 -12.64 -16.05 1.08
CA LEU A 113 -11.22 -16.00 1.35
C LEU A 113 -10.56 -14.96 0.44
N SER A 114 -10.39 -13.76 0.96
CA SER A 114 -9.77 -12.66 0.24
C SER A 114 -8.27 -12.91 0.27
N ARG A 115 -7.70 -13.31 -0.86
CA ARG A 115 -6.25 -13.50 -0.95
C ARG A 115 -5.57 -12.13 -0.95
N VAL A 116 -4.94 -11.78 0.17
CA VAL A 116 -4.16 -10.55 0.37
C VAL A 116 -2.69 -10.93 0.35
N ALA A 117 -1.88 -10.18 -0.40
CA ALA A 117 -0.44 -10.30 -0.39
C ALA A 117 0.17 -8.94 -0.02
N ILE A 118 0.93 -8.91 1.08
CA ILE A 118 1.74 -7.76 1.47
C ILE A 118 3.17 -8.13 1.14
N LEU A 119 3.79 -7.41 0.21
CA LEU A 119 5.21 -7.56 -0.04
C LEU A 119 5.93 -6.46 0.73
N VAL A 120 6.54 -6.85 1.85
CA VAL A 120 7.54 -6.01 2.52
C VAL A 120 8.85 -6.25 1.79
N VAL A 121 9.37 -5.24 1.12
CA VAL A 121 10.73 -5.32 0.55
C VAL A 121 11.70 -5.05 1.70
N GLY A 122 12.04 -6.12 2.41
CA GLY A 122 13.00 -6.14 3.51
C GLY A 122 13.37 -7.59 3.76
N PHE A 123 14.50 -8.02 3.19
CA PHE A 123 15.07 -9.33 3.53
C PHE A 123 15.60 -9.23 4.97
N PRO A 124 15.32 -10.22 5.84
CA PRO A 124 15.91 -10.27 7.17
C PRO A 124 17.35 -10.80 7.02
N ASP A 125 18.28 -9.95 6.61
CA ASP A 125 19.70 -10.30 6.66
C ASP A 125 20.35 -9.64 7.86
N THR A 126 20.66 -10.51 8.81
CA THR A 126 21.69 -10.39 9.83
C THR A 126 22.93 -9.63 9.32
N PHE A 127 23.27 -8.54 9.99
CA PHE A 127 24.63 -8.04 10.14
C PHE A 127 24.83 -7.61 11.60
#